data_AF-A0A9E2LZV2-F1
#
_entry.id   AF-A0A9E2LZV2-F1
#
_cell.length_a   1.000
_cell.length_b   1.000
_cell.length_c   1.000
_cell.angle_alpha   90.00
_cell.angle_beta   90.00
_cell.angle_gamma   90.00
#
_symmetry.space_group_name_H-M   'P 1'
#
loop_
_entity.id
_entity.type
_entity.pdbx_description
1 polymer ?
#
loop_
_entity_poly.entity_id
_entity_poly.type
_entity_poly.pdbx_seq_one_letter_code
_entity_poly.pdbx_strand_id
1 'polypeptide(L)'
;MNKANYKKYCRVIEQLTGLQTRINLNSLPLRKQSRTFLLDNVTPIVVAFNQLKGKVLDLRISETQRLLALNSSMTRLSTFELMEHDFRENTHSNILQYVFDYRLSGSSGSQILSNFIFNLEGLKDREEFCKIIQKKNYTVEREKPIDSGRIDLFICDNANKMVILVENKIYAEVSERFGEDDNKFIETQLDIYRNFVYRYFPKYKKLFILLSYMVQEQEFTPFVEVNYSYLYEILRQHKINDPIIEEYKILLQSIINNSNTSKLWLLQNIHQLKNPEYKSRLDLVTLEQFNRFVYENRR
;
A
#
# COMPACT_ATOMS: atom_id res chain seq x y z
N MET A 1 16.26 13.86 -19.10
CA MET A 1 16.11 15.34 -19.07
C MET A 1 15.40 15.71 -17.78
N ASN A 2 15.93 16.61 -16.93
CA ASN A 2 15.26 16.95 -15.66
C ASN A 2 13.98 17.79 -15.90
N LYS A 3 13.08 17.84 -14.92
CA LYS A 3 11.77 18.54 -14.98
C LYS A 3 11.91 20.03 -15.35
N ALA A 4 12.94 20.70 -14.86
CA ALA A 4 13.22 22.10 -15.14
C ALA A 4 13.57 22.33 -16.63
N ASN A 5 14.35 21.42 -17.21
CA ASN A 5 14.77 21.48 -18.61
C ASN A 5 13.59 21.24 -19.57
N TYR A 6 12.63 20.36 -19.24
CA TYR A 6 11.43 20.18 -20.05
C TYR A 6 10.53 21.42 -20.05
N LYS A 7 10.27 22.00 -18.87
CA LYS A 7 9.43 23.20 -18.78
C LYS A 7 10.03 24.38 -19.57
N LYS A 8 11.36 24.53 -19.52
CA LYS A 8 12.09 25.50 -20.34
C LYS A 8 11.94 25.19 -21.83
N TYR A 9 12.07 23.93 -22.21
CA TYR A 9 11.93 23.46 -23.58
C TYR A 9 10.52 23.70 -24.16
N CYS A 10 9.46 23.37 -23.43
CA CYS A 10 8.08 23.64 -23.85
C CYS A 10 7.80 25.13 -24.06
N ARG A 11 8.29 25.99 -23.15
CA ARG A 11 8.16 27.45 -23.30
C ARG A 11 8.83 27.96 -24.57
N VAL A 12 10.01 27.42 -24.92
CA VAL A 12 10.70 27.78 -26.16
C VAL A 12 9.88 27.36 -27.38
N ILE A 13 9.29 26.16 -27.38
CA ILE A 13 8.40 25.71 -28.46
C ILE A 13 7.18 26.61 -28.59
N GLU A 14 6.52 26.95 -27.49
CA GLU A 14 5.35 27.83 -27.48
C GLU A 14 5.69 29.22 -28.03
N GLN A 15 6.82 29.79 -27.63
CA GLN A 15 7.31 31.07 -28.13
C GLN A 15 7.60 31.03 -29.63
N LEU A 16 8.28 29.98 -30.11
CA LEU A 16 8.60 29.81 -31.53
C LEU A 16 7.36 29.54 -32.39
N THR A 17 6.41 28.75 -31.88
CA THR A 17 5.12 28.47 -32.54
C THR A 17 4.25 29.73 -32.59
N GLY A 18 4.23 30.51 -31.51
CA GLY A 18 3.55 31.81 -31.46
C GLY A 18 4.18 32.81 -32.43
N LEU A 19 5.52 32.85 -32.52
CA LEU A 19 6.22 33.65 -33.51
C LEU A 19 5.87 33.22 -34.94
N GLN A 20 5.92 31.94 -35.26
CA GLN A 20 5.54 31.40 -36.57
C GLN A 20 4.10 31.76 -36.94
N THR A 21 3.16 31.62 -35.99
CA THR A 21 1.75 31.98 -36.19
C THR A 21 1.59 33.48 -36.47
N ARG A 22 2.28 34.34 -35.70
CA ARG A 22 2.26 35.79 -35.91
C ARG A 22 2.84 36.21 -37.26
N ILE A 23 3.88 35.52 -37.72
CA ILE A 23 4.49 35.72 -39.04
C ILE A 23 3.49 35.31 -40.15
N ASN A 24 2.83 34.17 -40.01
CA ASN A 24 1.83 33.66 -40.96
C ASN A 24 0.58 34.55 -41.05
N LEU A 25 0.10 35.08 -39.92
CA LEU A 25 -1.08 35.95 -39.85
C LEU A 25 -0.80 37.41 -40.26
N ASN A 26 0.40 37.72 -40.78
CA ASN A 26 0.82 39.09 -41.10
C ASN A 26 0.75 40.10 -39.93
N SER A 27 0.71 39.61 -38.69
CA SER A 27 0.58 40.44 -37.48
C SER A 27 1.89 41.12 -37.05
N LEU A 28 2.96 40.99 -37.85
CA LEU A 28 4.25 41.64 -37.66
C LEU A 28 4.57 42.55 -38.87
N PRO A 29 5.01 43.80 -38.65
CA PRO A 29 5.31 44.77 -39.71
C PRO A 29 6.65 44.45 -40.39
N LEU A 30 6.70 43.32 -41.09
CA LEU A 30 7.88 42.80 -41.78
C LEU A 30 7.73 42.93 -43.30
N ARG A 31 8.83 43.27 -43.99
CA ARG A 31 8.90 43.22 -45.47
C ARG A 31 8.75 41.77 -45.95
N LYS A 32 8.16 41.56 -47.14
CA LYS A 32 7.84 40.23 -47.70
C LYS A 32 9.05 39.29 -47.81
N GLN A 33 10.20 39.79 -48.26
CA GLN A 33 11.46 39.00 -48.32
C GLN A 33 11.96 38.59 -46.92
N SER A 34 11.96 39.54 -45.97
CA SER A 34 12.33 39.26 -44.57
C SER A 34 11.39 38.25 -43.91
N ARG A 35 10.11 38.28 -44.26
CA ARG A 35 9.09 37.32 -43.79
C ARG A 35 9.39 35.90 -44.28
N THR A 36 9.69 35.78 -45.57
CA THR A 36 10.01 34.49 -46.21
C THR A 36 11.27 33.90 -45.59
N PHE A 37 12.33 34.70 -45.48
CA PHE A 37 13.57 34.31 -44.80
C PHE A 37 13.33 33.86 -43.35
N LEU A 38 12.51 34.58 -42.58
CA LEU A 38 12.19 34.18 -41.20
C LEU A 38 11.41 32.87 -41.14
N LEU A 39 10.43 32.65 -42.03
CA LEU A 39 9.68 31.39 -42.07
C LEU A 39 10.55 30.20 -42.46
N ASP A 40 11.45 30.38 -43.43
CA ASP A 40 12.38 29.33 -43.87
C ASP A 40 13.35 28.90 -42.77
N ASN A 41 13.70 29.81 -41.86
CA ASN A 41 14.57 29.50 -40.72
C ASN A 41 13.80 29.01 -39.49
N VAL A 42 12.63 29.58 -39.19
CA VAL A 42 11.87 29.26 -37.96
C VAL A 42 11.07 27.96 -38.12
N THR A 43 10.48 27.71 -39.30
CA THR A 43 9.62 26.54 -39.52
C THR A 43 10.35 25.20 -39.31
N PRO A 44 11.56 24.97 -39.87
CA PRO A 44 12.28 23.73 -39.63
C PRO A 44 12.65 23.52 -38.16
N ILE A 45 12.97 24.60 -37.45
CA ILE A 45 13.25 24.56 -36.01
C ILE A 45 11.99 24.12 -35.25
N VAL A 46 10.84 24.76 -35.49
CA VAL A 46 9.58 24.37 -34.84
C VAL A 46 9.22 22.91 -35.13
N VAL A 47 9.39 22.45 -36.37
CA VAL A 47 9.15 21.05 -36.76
C VAL A 47 10.09 20.10 -36.02
N ALA A 48 11.40 20.36 -36.01
CA ALA A 48 12.39 19.53 -35.34
C ALA A 48 12.14 19.45 -33.82
N PHE A 49 11.77 20.57 -33.21
CA PHE A 49 11.44 20.62 -31.80
C PHE A 49 10.15 19.85 -31.47
N ASN A 50 9.11 19.96 -32.29
CA ASN A 50 7.88 19.17 -32.12
C ASN A 50 8.13 17.67 -32.30
N GLN A 51 8.97 17.27 -33.25
CA GLN A 51 9.39 15.88 -33.41
C GLN A 51 10.15 15.35 -32.18
N LEU A 52 11.09 16.14 -31.64
CA LEU A 52 11.82 15.76 -30.44
C LEU A 52 10.88 15.68 -29.22
N LYS A 53 9.94 16.62 -29.07
CA LYS A 53 8.89 16.56 -28.04
C LYS A 53 8.09 15.25 -28.14
N GLY A 54 7.66 14.87 -29.34
CA GLY A 54 6.95 13.60 -29.59
C GLY A 54 7.78 12.38 -29.17
N LYS A 55 9.04 12.30 -29.60
CA LYS A 55 9.95 11.19 -29.21
C LYS A 55 10.15 11.09 -27.69
N VAL A 56 10.32 12.22 -27.00
CA VAL A 56 10.46 12.22 -25.54
C VAL A 56 9.18 11.74 -24.87
N LEU A 57 8.01 12.19 -25.36
CA LEU A 57 6.71 11.76 -24.84
C LEU A 57 6.54 10.23 -25.02
N ASP A 58 6.84 9.70 -26.20
CA ASP A 58 6.72 8.27 -26.52
C ASP A 58 7.61 7.40 -25.62
N LEU A 59 8.85 7.84 -25.38
CA LEU A 59 9.77 7.16 -24.48
C LEU A 59 9.23 7.15 -23.05
N ARG A 60 8.71 8.29 -22.56
CA ARG A 60 8.16 8.40 -21.20
C ARG A 60 6.91 7.56 -21.02
N ILE A 61 6.01 7.55 -22.01
CA ILE A 61 4.82 6.70 -21.98
C ILE A 61 5.21 5.22 -21.89
N SER A 62 6.16 4.79 -22.72
CA SER A 62 6.66 3.41 -22.68
C SER A 62 7.26 3.05 -21.32
N GLU A 63 8.03 3.97 -20.73
CA GLU A 63 8.60 3.81 -19.39
C GLU A 63 7.51 3.68 -18.32
N THR A 64 6.53 4.59 -18.30
CA THR A 64 5.41 4.55 -17.37
C THR A 64 4.57 3.29 -17.52
N GLN A 65 4.25 2.87 -18.75
CA GLN A 65 3.52 1.63 -19.02
C GLN A 65 4.27 0.41 -18.48
N ARG A 66 5.59 0.34 -18.69
CA ARG A 66 6.44 -0.72 -18.14
C ARG A 66 6.42 -0.72 -16.61
N LEU A 67 6.52 0.44 -15.99
CA LEU A 67 6.47 0.59 -14.53
C LEU A 67 5.13 0.14 -13.95
N LEU A 68 4.01 0.49 -14.61
CA LEU A 68 2.67 0.05 -14.20
C LEU A 68 2.47 -1.45 -14.39
N ALA A 69 2.99 -2.04 -15.48
CA ALA A 69 2.94 -3.48 -15.72
C ALA A 69 3.69 -4.28 -14.64
N LEU A 70 4.81 -3.74 -14.15
CA LEU A 70 5.58 -4.35 -13.05
C LEU A 70 4.89 -4.24 -11.69
N ASN A 71 3.92 -3.33 -11.54
CA ASN A 71 3.20 -3.07 -10.29
C ASN A 71 1.69 -3.07 -10.52
N SER A 72 1.19 -4.10 -11.20
CA SER A 72 -0.21 -4.17 -11.64
C SER A 72 -1.20 -4.08 -10.47
N SER A 73 -0.83 -4.57 -9.28
CA SER A 73 -1.59 -4.46 -8.03
C SER A 73 -1.91 -3.01 -7.64
N MET A 74 -1.01 -2.07 -7.92
CA MET A 74 -1.21 -0.64 -7.64
C MET A 74 -2.30 0.00 -8.51
N THR A 75 -2.57 -0.61 -9.67
CA THR A 75 -3.54 -0.10 -10.66
C THR A 75 -4.93 -0.68 -10.47
N ARG A 76 -5.18 -1.28 -9.31
CA ARG A 76 -6.42 -1.96 -8.97
C ARG A 76 -6.89 -1.55 -7.56
N LEU A 77 -8.20 -1.44 -7.39
CA LEU A 77 -8.81 -1.41 -6.06
C LEU A 77 -9.03 -2.84 -5.57
N SER A 78 -8.67 -3.09 -4.31
CA SER A 78 -9.12 -4.28 -3.61
C SER A 78 -10.64 -4.28 -3.55
N THR A 79 -11.24 -5.46 -3.62
CA THR A 79 -12.69 -5.62 -3.42
C THR A 79 -13.13 -5.07 -2.07
N PHE A 80 -12.29 -5.15 -1.04
CA PHE A 80 -12.57 -4.60 0.30
C PHE A 80 -12.59 -3.07 0.33
N GLU A 81 -11.72 -2.41 -0.46
CA GLU A 81 -11.77 -0.95 -0.63
C GLU A 81 -13.06 -0.53 -1.34
N LEU A 82 -13.46 -1.26 -2.39
CA LEU A 82 -14.69 -0.98 -3.13
C LEU A 82 -15.96 -1.11 -2.27
N MET A 83 -15.93 -2.00 -1.29
CA MET A 83 -17.02 -2.21 -0.33
C MET A 83 -16.94 -1.31 0.91
N GLU A 84 -15.99 -0.38 0.97
CA GLU A 84 -15.78 0.51 2.14
C GLU A 84 -15.59 -0.31 3.44
N HIS A 85 -14.75 -1.34 3.34
CA HIS A 85 -14.39 -2.25 4.44
C HIS A 85 -12.92 -2.18 4.83
N ASP A 86 -12.16 -1.29 4.18
CA ASP A 86 -10.74 -1.03 4.36
C ASP A 86 -10.37 -0.49 5.75
N PHE A 87 -11.30 0.17 6.43
CA PHE A 87 -11.09 0.70 7.79
C PHE A 87 -11.73 -0.17 8.88
N ARG A 88 -12.32 -1.32 8.53
CA ARG A 88 -13.07 -2.16 9.47
C ARG A 88 -12.16 -3.24 10.08
N GLU A 89 -11.85 -3.11 11.36
CA GLU A 89 -11.04 -4.08 12.13
C GLU A 89 -11.54 -5.52 11.97
N ASN A 90 -12.85 -5.74 12.05
CA ASN A 90 -13.45 -7.06 11.86
C ASN A 90 -13.19 -7.66 10.48
N THR A 91 -13.14 -6.85 9.42
CA THR A 91 -12.81 -7.32 8.07
C THR A 91 -11.36 -7.79 8.02
N HIS A 92 -10.44 -7.00 8.58
CA HIS A 92 -9.03 -7.38 8.67
C HIS A 92 -8.85 -8.66 9.49
N SER A 93 -9.55 -8.80 10.62
CA SER A 93 -9.51 -10.00 11.45
C SER A 93 -10.07 -11.24 10.72
N ASN A 94 -11.12 -11.08 9.88
CA ASN A 94 -11.60 -12.16 9.01
C ASN A 94 -10.53 -12.62 8.03
N ILE A 95 -9.86 -11.68 7.37
CA ILE A 95 -8.82 -11.99 6.39
C ILE A 95 -7.60 -12.61 7.08
N LEU A 96 -7.19 -12.09 8.23
CA LEU A 96 -6.09 -12.63 9.03
C LEU A 96 -6.36 -14.07 9.48
N GLN A 97 -7.60 -14.41 9.84
CA GLN A 97 -7.96 -15.79 10.14
C GLN A 97 -7.68 -16.69 8.92
N TYR A 98 -8.13 -16.30 7.73
CA TYR A 98 -7.85 -17.04 6.51
C TYR A 98 -6.34 -17.16 6.22
N VAL A 99 -5.62 -16.05 6.35
CA VAL A 99 -4.18 -15.94 6.08
C VAL A 99 -3.34 -16.80 7.03
N PHE A 100 -3.72 -16.89 8.31
CA PHE A 100 -2.93 -17.64 9.31
C PHE A 100 -3.42 -19.08 9.53
N ASP A 101 -4.64 -19.42 9.15
CA ASP A 101 -5.19 -20.76 9.33
C ASP A 101 -4.85 -21.69 8.15
N TYR A 102 -3.98 -22.67 8.40
CA TYR A 102 -3.59 -23.65 7.38
C TYR A 102 -4.76 -24.53 6.90
N ARG A 103 -5.87 -24.59 7.65
CA ARG A 103 -7.08 -25.32 7.26
C ARG A 103 -7.87 -24.56 6.20
N LEU A 104 -7.71 -23.24 6.14
CA LEU A 104 -8.37 -22.37 5.17
C LEU A 104 -7.47 -22.07 3.97
N SER A 105 -6.22 -21.67 4.20
CA SER A 105 -5.26 -21.31 3.15
C SER A 105 -4.24 -22.42 2.81
N GLY A 106 -4.49 -23.65 3.27
CA GLY A 106 -3.60 -24.78 3.03
C GLY A 106 -2.22 -24.62 3.70
N SER A 107 -1.18 -25.22 3.10
CA SER A 107 0.19 -25.13 3.66
C SER A 107 0.74 -23.70 3.74
N SER A 108 0.19 -22.77 2.96
CA SER A 108 0.60 -21.37 2.98
C SER A 108 0.29 -20.70 4.31
N GLY A 109 -0.83 -21.03 4.97
CA GLY A 109 -1.22 -20.37 6.22
C GLY A 109 -0.22 -20.58 7.35
N SER A 110 0.24 -21.83 7.54
CA SER A 110 1.27 -22.12 8.55
C SER A 110 2.63 -21.53 8.18
N GLN A 111 2.97 -21.44 6.89
CA GLN A 111 4.21 -20.81 6.44
C GLN A 111 4.19 -19.31 6.69
N ILE A 112 3.09 -18.63 6.34
CA ILE A 112 2.92 -17.20 6.57
C ILE A 112 2.96 -16.89 8.07
N LEU A 113 2.18 -17.61 8.89
CA LEU A 113 2.16 -17.40 10.34
C LEU A 113 3.54 -17.66 10.97
N SER A 114 4.22 -18.73 10.55
CA SER A 114 5.58 -19.05 11.02
C SER A 114 6.57 -17.94 10.65
N ASN A 115 6.53 -17.44 9.40
CA ASN A 115 7.42 -16.36 8.97
C ASN A 115 7.08 -15.03 9.64
N PHE A 116 5.79 -14.76 9.85
CA PHE A 116 5.32 -13.59 10.59
C PHE A 116 5.89 -13.58 12.01
N ILE A 117 5.94 -14.72 12.70
CA ILE A 117 6.48 -14.83 14.07
C ILE A 117 8.02 -14.88 14.08
N PHE A 118 8.64 -15.58 13.13
CA PHE A 118 10.09 -15.72 13.07
C PHE A 118 10.82 -14.36 12.92
N ASN A 119 10.21 -13.44 12.17
CA ASN A 119 10.81 -12.14 11.92
C ASN A 119 10.47 -11.09 13.00
N LEU A 120 9.72 -11.44 14.07
CA LEU A 120 9.45 -10.53 15.17
C LEU A 120 10.74 -10.27 15.96
N GLU A 121 11.12 -9.00 16.04
CA GLU A 121 12.27 -8.57 16.82
C GLU A 121 11.99 -8.74 18.33
N GLY A 122 13.03 -9.08 19.09
CA GLY A 122 12.94 -9.23 20.55
C GLY A 122 12.26 -10.50 21.08
N LEU A 123 11.60 -11.31 20.24
CA LEU A 123 10.98 -12.57 20.66
C LEU A 123 12.03 -13.70 20.82
N LYS A 124 12.43 -13.99 22.06
CA LYS A 124 13.45 -15.01 22.38
C LYS A 124 13.10 -16.42 21.88
N ASP A 125 11.84 -16.84 22.04
CA ASP A 125 11.42 -18.23 21.77
C ASP A 125 10.83 -18.44 20.36
N ARG A 126 11.10 -17.51 19.43
CA ARG A 126 10.50 -17.51 18.07
C ARG A 126 10.67 -18.82 17.31
N GLU A 127 11.83 -19.47 17.41
CA GLU A 127 12.10 -20.74 16.72
C GLU A 127 11.19 -21.87 17.22
N GLU A 128 10.85 -21.84 18.51
CA GLU A 128 10.01 -22.86 19.10
C GLU A 128 8.54 -22.68 18.71
N PHE A 129 8.05 -21.43 18.68
CA PHE A 129 6.75 -21.13 18.09
C PHE A 129 6.67 -21.63 16.65
N CYS A 130 7.69 -21.33 15.83
CA CYS A 130 7.75 -21.81 14.45
C CYS A 130 7.70 -23.34 14.36
N LYS A 131 8.49 -24.06 15.17
CA LYS A 131 8.48 -25.52 15.23
C LYS A 131 7.08 -26.07 15.57
N ILE A 132 6.36 -25.42 16.48
CA ILE A 132 4.99 -25.81 16.84
C ILE A 132 4.02 -25.54 15.68
N ILE A 133 4.06 -24.35 15.09
CA ILE A 133 3.19 -23.95 13.97
C ILE A 133 3.34 -24.89 12.78
N GLN A 134 4.57 -25.30 12.45
CA GLN A 134 4.82 -26.22 11.33
C GLN A 134 4.26 -27.64 11.56
N LYS A 135 3.94 -28.03 12.80
CA LYS A 135 3.23 -29.29 13.08
C LYS A 135 1.75 -29.24 12.65
N LYS A 136 1.21 -28.05 12.38
CA LYS A 136 -0.18 -27.85 11.91
C LYS A 136 -1.23 -28.52 12.80
N ASN A 137 -1.10 -28.35 14.13
CA ASN A 137 -2.10 -28.81 15.11
C ASN A 137 -2.89 -27.65 15.73
N TYR A 138 -2.56 -26.41 15.36
CA TYR A 138 -3.22 -25.23 15.90
C TYR A 138 -4.57 -24.97 15.23
N THR A 139 -5.37 -24.14 15.88
CA THR A 139 -6.63 -23.60 15.39
C THR A 139 -6.58 -22.09 15.44
N VAL A 140 -7.30 -21.41 14.56
CA VAL A 140 -7.43 -19.95 14.55
C VAL A 140 -8.91 -19.60 14.70
N GLU A 141 -9.24 -18.89 15.76
CA GLU A 141 -10.59 -18.43 16.08
C GLU A 141 -10.61 -16.90 16.06
N ARG A 142 -11.64 -16.32 15.44
CA ARG A 142 -11.88 -14.88 15.43
C ARG A 142 -12.93 -14.52 16.47
N GLU A 143 -12.85 -13.30 17.03
CA GLU A 143 -13.82 -12.77 17.99
C GLU A 143 -14.06 -13.76 19.15
N LYS A 144 -12.99 -14.40 19.66
CA LYS A 144 -13.10 -15.41 20.70
C LYS A 144 -13.77 -14.78 21.92
N PRO A 145 -14.99 -15.21 22.30
CA PRO A 145 -15.65 -14.63 23.45
C PRO A 145 -14.91 -15.02 24.72
N ILE A 146 -14.75 -14.03 25.60
CA ILE A 146 -14.22 -14.18 26.95
C ILE A 146 -15.17 -13.47 27.92
N ASP A 147 -14.98 -13.67 29.22
CA ASP A 147 -15.87 -13.15 30.26
C ASP A 147 -16.13 -11.63 30.15
N SER A 148 -15.14 -10.85 29.68
CA SER A 148 -15.19 -9.39 29.62
C SER A 148 -14.84 -8.79 28.24
N GLY A 149 -15.12 -9.51 27.14
CA GLY A 149 -14.84 -8.99 25.80
C GLY A 149 -14.74 -10.06 24.72
N ARG A 150 -14.07 -9.73 23.62
CA ARG A 150 -13.79 -10.65 22.51
C ARG A 150 -12.39 -10.40 21.99
N ILE A 151 -11.59 -11.46 21.94
CA ILE A 151 -10.24 -11.39 21.38
C ILE A 151 -10.35 -11.44 19.85
N ASP A 152 -9.72 -10.50 19.15
CA ASP A 152 -9.82 -10.38 17.69
C ASP A 152 -9.37 -11.65 16.96
N LEU A 153 -8.16 -12.13 17.26
CA LEU A 153 -7.63 -13.40 16.78
C LEU A 153 -7.01 -14.20 17.92
N PHE A 154 -7.49 -15.42 18.09
CA PHE A 154 -7.02 -16.38 19.07
C PHE A 154 -6.52 -17.64 18.37
N ILE A 155 -5.22 -17.90 18.48
CA ILE A 155 -4.57 -19.07 17.88
C ILE A 155 -4.17 -20.02 18.99
N CYS A 156 -4.64 -21.26 18.95
CA CYS A 156 -4.41 -22.24 20.01
C CYS A 156 -4.01 -23.60 19.47
N ASP A 157 -2.93 -24.16 20.01
CA ASP A 157 -2.51 -25.54 19.83
C ASP A 157 -2.55 -26.26 21.18
N ASN A 158 -3.60 -27.05 21.39
CA ASN A 158 -3.78 -27.80 22.62
C ASN A 158 -2.84 -29.00 22.77
N ALA A 159 -2.36 -29.55 21.65
CA ALA A 159 -1.47 -30.71 21.64
C ALA A 159 -0.04 -30.30 22.04
N ASN A 160 0.42 -29.15 21.55
CA ASN A 160 1.76 -28.63 21.81
C ASN A 160 1.80 -27.51 22.87
N LYS A 161 0.65 -27.18 23.48
CA LYS A 161 0.52 -26.17 24.56
C LYS A 161 1.03 -24.79 24.15
N MET A 162 0.50 -24.26 23.04
CA MET A 162 0.80 -22.92 22.53
C MET A 162 -0.48 -22.09 22.40
N VAL A 163 -0.41 -20.83 22.80
CA VAL A 163 -1.45 -19.83 22.56
C VAL A 163 -0.81 -18.55 22.03
N ILE A 164 -1.36 -18.01 20.94
CA ILE A 164 -0.98 -16.72 20.38
C ILE A 164 -2.25 -15.89 20.30
N LEU A 165 -2.17 -14.67 20.79
CA LEU A 165 -3.23 -13.68 20.73
C LEU A 165 -2.79 -12.56 19.81
N VAL A 166 -3.65 -12.15 18.88
CA VAL A 166 -3.45 -10.96 18.06
C VAL A 166 -4.62 -10.02 18.30
N GLU A 167 -4.32 -8.86 18.86
CA GLU A 167 -5.25 -7.72 18.89
C GLU A 167 -4.99 -6.88 17.63
N ASN A 168 -6.06 -6.50 16.93
CA ASN A 168 -5.98 -5.79 15.67
C ASN A 168 -6.53 -4.37 15.79
N LYS A 169 -5.68 -3.37 15.53
CA LYS A 169 -6.05 -1.94 15.53
C LYS A 169 -5.76 -1.31 14.17
N ILE A 170 -6.78 -0.76 13.52
CA ILE A 170 -6.60 -0.02 12.25
C ILE A 170 -6.53 1.48 12.55
N TYR A 171 -7.59 2.05 13.11
CA TYR A 171 -7.61 3.47 13.48
C TYR A 171 -8.00 3.71 14.94
N ALA A 172 -8.40 2.67 15.67
CA ALA A 172 -8.74 2.79 17.07
C ALA A 172 -7.50 2.70 17.95
N GLU A 173 -7.52 3.47 19.04
CA GLU A 173 -6.58 3.30 20.15
C GLU A 173 -6.97 2.07 20.99
N VAL A 174 -6.03 1.61 21.82
CA VAL A 174 -6.33 0.57 22.80
C VAL A 174 -7.36 1.11 23.79
N SER A 175 -8.46 0.37 23.98
CA SER A 175 -9.52 0.85 24.87
C SER A 175 -9.14 0.71 26.35
N GLU A 176 -9.48 1.74 27.11
CA GLU A 176 -9.16 1.89 28.53
C GLU A 176 -10.45 1.98 29.35
N ARG A 177 -10.50 1.33 30.52
CA ARG A 177 -11.58 1.53 31.49
C ARG A 177 -11.13 2.48 32.60
N PHE A 178 -11.82 3.61 32.71
CA PHE A 178 -11.71 4.52 33.84
C PHE A 178 -12.59 4.04 34.99
N GLY A 179 -12.08 4.13 36.21
CA GLY A 179 -12.85 3.84 37.43
C GLY A 179 -13.90 4.90 37.75
N GLU A 180 -14.90 4.52 38.55
CA GLU A 180 -15.98 5.41 39.01
C GLU A 180 -15.49 6.52 39.97
N ASP A 181 -14.28 6.42 40.52
CA ASP A 181 -13.63 7.48 41.29
C ASP A 181 -12.54 8.16 40.44
N ASP A 182 -12.70 9.48 40.24
CA ASP A 182 -11.88 10.35 39.38
C ASP A 182 -10.37 10.03 39.41
N ASN A 183 -9.81 9.81 38.21
CA ASN A 183 -8.39 9.77 37.87
C ASN A 183 -7.55 8.52 38.23
N LYS A 184 -8.13 7.35 38.46
CA LYS A 184 -7.36 6.09 38.44
C LYS A 184 -7.69 5.21 37.24
N PHE A 185 -6.69 5.01 36.39
CA PHE A 185 -6.62 3.93 35.41
C PHE A 185 -6.78 2.57 36.11
N ILE A 186 -7.79 1.77 35.73
CA ILE A 186 -8.07 0.49 36.40
C ILE A 186 -7.60 -0.71 35.57
N GLU A 187 -7.91 -0.79 34.27
CA GLU A 187 -7.53 -1.93 33.43
C GLU A 187 -7.69 -1.60 31.93
N THR A 188 -6.73 -1.97 31.09
CA THR A 188 -6.87 -1.88 29.63
C THR A 188 -7.54 -3.13 29.05
N GLN A 189 -8.07 -3.03 27.83
CA GLN A 189 -8.55 -4.20 27.07
C GLN A 189 -7.46 -5.28 26.94
N LEU A 190 -6.21 -4.88 26.76
CA LEU A 190 -5.07 -5.80 26.67
C LEU A 190 -4.78 -6.52 27.99
N ASP A 191 -4.95 -5.85 29.13
CA ASP A 191 -4.84 -6.48 30.45
C ASP A 191 -5.89 -7.57 30.65
N ILE A 192 -7.14 -7.32 30.26
CA ILE A 192 -8.23 -8.31 30.32
C ILE A 192 -7.84 -9.57 29.54
N TYR A 193 -7.31 -9.38 28.33
CA TYR A 193 -6.92 -10.49 27.44
C TYR A 193 -5.73 -11.28 27.98
N ARG A 194 -4.73 -10.56 28.49
CA ARG A 194 -3.58 -11.16 29.17
C ARG A 194 -4.06 -12.00 30.34
N ASN A 195 -4.87 -11.43 31.22
CA ASN A 195 -5.39 -12.08 32.44
C ASN A 195 -6.19 -13.34 32.10
N PHE A 196 -7.04 -13.29 31.06
CA PHE A 196 -7.73 -14.46 30.53
C PHE A 196 -6.74 -15.56 30.12
N VAL A 197 -5.73 -15.26 29.31
CA VAL A 197 -4.78 -16.26 28.83
C VAL A 197 -3.97 -16.88 29.97
N TYR A 198 -3.52 -16.09 30.95
CA TYR A 198 -2.79 -16.64 32.10
C TYR A 198 -3.66 -17.52 33.00
N ARG A 199 -4.95 -17.18 33.16
CA ARG A 199 -5.90 -17.96 33.95
C ARG A 199 -6.24 -19.30 33.32
N TYR A 200 -6.59 -19.30 32.03
CA TYR A 200 -7.11 -20.49 31.34
C TYR A 200 -6.01 -21.34 30.67
N PHE A 201 -4.85 -20.76 30.37
CA PHE A 201 -3.73 -21.44 29.71
C PHE A 201 -2.40 -21.29 30.51
N PRO A 202 -2.39 -21.60 31.81
CA PRO A 202 -1.25 -21.29 32.68
C PRO A 202 0.05 -21.97 32.21
N LYS A 203 -0.04 -23.21 31.73
CA LYS A 203 1.11 -24.03 31.29
C LYS A 203 1.46 -23.90 29.79
N TYR A 204 0.79 -23.02 29.06
CA TYR A 204 1.02 -22.84 27.63
C TYR A 204 2.12 -21.81 27.40
N LYS A 205 2.83 -21.94 26.28
CA LYS A 205 3.63 -20.85 25.70
C LYS A 205 2.69 -19.78 25.17
N LYS A 206 2.96 -18.54 25.50
CA LYS A 206 2.08 -17.39 25.25
C LYS A 206 2.82 -16.38 24.39
N LEU A 207 2.17 -15.90 23.34
CA LEU A 207 2.62 -14.76 22.56
C LEU A 207 1.44 -13.80 22.44
N PHE A 208 1.68 -12.54 22.76
CA PHE A 208 0.70 -11.48 22.65
C PHE A 208 1.20 -10.52 21.58
N ILE A 209 0.36 -10.23 20.58
CA ILE A 209 0.70 -9.37 19.45
C ILE A 209 -0.31 -8.25 19.38
N LEU A 210 0.17 -7.01 19.33
CA LEU A 210 -0.65 -5.85 19.00
C LEU A 210 -0.34 -5.45 17.57
N LEU A 211 -1.21 -5.83 16.64
CA LEU A 211 -1.10 -5.48 15.23
C LEU A 211 -1.80 -4.14 15.00
N SER A 212 -1.03 -3.07 14.81
CA SER A 212 -1.54 -1.70 14.70
C SER A 212 -1.12 -1.03 13.40
N TYR A 213 -2.00 -0.26 12.78
CA TYR A 213 -1.57 0.58 11.65
C TYR A 213 -0.79 1.81 12.13
N MET A 214 -1.22 2.42 13.24
CA MET A 214 -0.54 3.56 13.85
C MET A 214 0.50 3.09 14.88
N VAL A 215 1.58 3.86 15.04
CA VAL A 215 2.51 3.67 16.16
C VAL A 215 1.77 4.03 17.45
N GLN A 216 1.81 3.14 18.44
CA GLN A 216 1.25 3.43 19.75
C GLN A 216 2.28 4.21 20.56
N GLU A 217 1.85 5.25 21.28
CA GLU A 217 2.76 6.05 22.11
C GLU A 217 3.15 5.35 23.42
N GLN A 218 2.33 4.39 23.85
CA GLN A 218 2.49 3.64 25.08
C GLN A 218 2.97 2.21 24.80
N GLU A 219 3.96 1.75 25.58
CA GLU A 219 4.37 0.34 25.54
C GLU A 219 3.38 -0.56 26.30
N PHE A 220 2.85 -1.58 25.62
CA PHE A 220 1.90 -2.52 26.21
C PHE A 220 2.52 -3.88 26.55
N THR A 221 3.41 -3.96 27.54
CA THR A 221 4.01 -5.26 27.94
C THR A 221 2.92 -6.23 28.47
N PRO A 222 2.86 -7.51 28.02
CA PRO A 222 3.84 -8.26 27.22
C PRO A 222 3.51 -8.37 25.71
N PHE A 223 2.70 -7.46 25.17
CA PHE A 223 2.40 -7.43 23.74
C PHE A 223 3.61 -6.98 22.92
N VAL A 224 3.87 -7.74 21.86
CA VAL A 224 4.81 -7.34 20.81
C VAL A 224 4.03 -6.49 19.82
N GLU A 225 4.42 -5.23 19.69
CA GLU A 225 3.82 -4.31 18.72
C GLU A 225 4.34 -4.59 17.32
N VAL A 226 3.42 -4.68 16.37
CA VAL A 226 3.70 -5.00 14.97
C VAL A 226 2.87 -4.08 14.10
N ASN A 227 3.47 -3.52 13.06
CA ASN A 227 2.73 -2.68 12.14
C ASN A 227 2.24 -3.41 10.88
N TYR A 228 1.23 -2.84 10.23
CA TYR A 228 0.69 -3.41 8.99
C TYR A 228 1.68 -3.46 7.82
N SER A 229 2.68 -2.56 7.80
CA SER A 229 3.77 -2.60 6.83
C SER A 229 4.59 -3.89 6.95
N TYR A 230 4.85 -4.33 8.17
CA TYR A 230 5.52 -5.60 8.43
C TYR A 230 4.71 -6.79 7.92
N LEU A 231 3.39 -6.83 8.19
CA LEU A 231 2.52 -7.89 7.66
C LEU A 231 2.52 -7.92 6.13
N TYR A 232 2.44 -6.76 5.49
CA TYR A 232 2.50 -6.64 4.02
C TYR A 232 3.82 -7.20 3.47
N GLU A 233 4.95 -6.88 4.11
CA GLU A 233 6.27 -7.39 3.70
C GLU A 233 6.35 -8.92 3.79
N ILE A 234 5.82 -9.51 4.87
CA ILE A 234 5.73 -10.97 5.00
C ILE A 234 4.92 -11.54 3.84
N LEU A 235 3.72 -11.01 3.57
CA LEU A 235 2.87 -11.49 2.47
C LEU A 235 3.52 -11.31 1.09
N ARG A 236 4.31 -10.25 0.89
CA ARG A 236 5.02 -9.97 -0.37
C ARG A 236 6.13 -10.97 -0.65
N GLN A 237 6.83 -11.45 0.39
CA GLN A 237 7.90 -12.45 0.25
C GLN A 237 7.37 -13.82 -0.20
N HIS A 238 6.09 -14.09 0.07
CA HIS A 238 5.44 -15.32 -0.35
C HIS A 238 4.82 -15.20 -1.76
N LYS A 239 5.38 -15.94 -2.71
CA LYS A 239 4.81 -16.12 -4.06
C LYS A 239 3.64 -17.11 -4.03
N ILE A 240 2.55 -16.73 -3.35
CA ILE A 240 1.34 -17.57 -3.23
C ILE A 240 0.34 -17.14 -4.30
N ASN A 241 -0.10 -18.10 -5.11
CA ASN A 241 -1.20 -17.88 -6.06
C ASN A 241 -2.55 -18.09 -5.38
N ASP A 242 -2.88 -17.22 -4.42
CA ASP A 242 -4.14 -17.24 -3.67
C ASP A 242 -4.87 -15.89 -3.86
N PRO A 243 -6.07 -15.89 -4.48
CA PRO A 243 -6.78 -14.65 -4.77
C PRO A 243 -7.10 -13.79 -3.55
N ILE A 244 -7.40 -14.41 -2.39
CA ILE A 244 -7.74 -13.67 -1.17
C ILE A 244 -6.49 -12.99 -0.60
N ILE A 245 -5.37 -13.70 -0.59
CA ILE A 245 -4.08 -13.16 -0.14
C ILE A 245 -3.60 -12.03 -1.08
N GLU A 246 -3.79 -12.17 -2.39
CA GLU A 246 -3.48 -11.09 -3.35
C GLU A 246 -4.39 -9.86 -3.16
N GLU A 247 -5.70 -10.06 -2.97
CA GLU A 247 -6.63 -8.95 -2.66
C GLU A 247 -6.26 -8.25 -1.36
N TYR A 248 -5.79 -9.00 -0.37
CA TYR A 248 -5.35 -8.43 0.89
C TYR A 248 -4.05 -7.64 0.74
N LYS A 249 -3.09 -8.13 -0.04
CA LYS A 249 -1.87 -7.36 -0.37
C LYS A 249 -2.21 -6.02 -1.03
N ILE A 250 -3.17 -5.99 -1.96
CA ILE A 250 -3.64 -4.75 -2.58
C ILE A 250 -4.27 -3.82 -1.53
N LEU A 251 -5.09 -4.35 -0.63
CA LEU A 251 -5.71 -3.58 0.44
C LEU A 251 -4.64 -2.96 1.37
N LEU A 252 -3.72 -3.77 1.87
CA LEU A 252 -2.64 -3.33 2.77
C LEU A 252 -1.76 -2.28 2.10
N GLN A 253 -1.38 -2.48 0.84
CA GLN A 253 -0.62 -1.49 0.08
C GLN A 253 -1.34 -0.13 0.04
N SER A 254 -2.66 -0.11 0.00
CA SER A 254 -3.46 1.12 -0.08
C SER A 254 -3.52 1.84 1.25
N ILE A 255 -3.71 1.08 2.34
CA ILE A 255 -3.71 1.59 3.71
C ILE A 255 -2.31 2.14 4.08
N ILE A 256 -1.24 1.39 3.81
CA ILE A 256 0.15 1.79 4.10
C ILE A 256 0.55 3.06 3.35
N ASN A 257 0.20 3.16 2.07
CA ASN A 257 0.61 4.29 1.24
C ASN A 257 -0.31 5.52 1.34
N ASN A 258 -1.28 5.49 2.26
CA ASN A 258 -2.18 6.57 2.71
C ASN A 258 -2.38 7.72 1.71
N SER A 259 -2.77 7.36 0.49
CA SER A 259 -2.95 8.30 -0.62
C SER A 259 -4.16 7.91 -1.43
N ASN A 260 -5.31 7.77 -0.75
CA ASN A 260 -6.61 7.59 -1.42
C ASN A 260 -6.81 8.62 -2.55
N THR A 261 -6.31 9.85 -2.36
CA THR A 261 -6.27 10.90 -3.40
C THR A 261 -5.36 10.56 -4.58
N SER A 262 -4.21 9.93 -4.36
CA SER A 262 -3.27 9.58 -5.42
C SER A 262 -3.65 8.29 -6.17
N LYS A 263 -4.24 7.30 -5.48
CA LYS A 263 -4.69 6.04 -6.10
C LYS A 263 -5.96 6.22 -6.93
N LEU A 264 -6.97 6.93 -6.44
CA LEU A 264 -8.17 7.24 -7.22
C LEU A 264 -7.82 8.07 -8.46
N TRP A 265 -6.95 9.07 -8.31
CA TRP A 265 -6.42 9.83 -9.45
C TRP A 265 -5.71 8.92 -10.46
N LEU A 266 -4.86 7.99 -10.00
CA LEU A 266 -4.19 7.03 -10.87
C LEU A 266 -5.22 6.23 -11.69
N LEU A 267 -6.22 5.66 -11.02
CA LEU A 267 -7.26 4.83 -11.65
C LEU A 267 -8.10 5.62 -12.66
N GLN A 268 -8.45 6.86 -12.31
CA GLN A 268 -9.19 7.75 -13.20
C GLN A 268 -8.39 8.13 -14.44
N ASN A 269 -7.06 8.20 -14.36
CA ASN A 269 -6.23 8.67 -15.47
C ASN A 269 -5.52 7.55 -16.24
N ILE A 270 -5.43 6.32 -15.72
CA ILE A 270 -4.65 5.23 -16.33
C ILE A 270 -5.14 4.85 -17.74
N HIS A 271 -6.42 5.06 -18.04
CA HIS A 271 -6.97 4.82 -19.38
C HIS A 271 -6.30 5.71 -20.45
N GLN A 272 -5.85 6.91 -20.08
CA GLN A 272 -5.15 7.83 -20.99
C GLN A 272 -3.80 7.24 -21.46
N LEU A 273 -3.15 6.44 -20.61
CA LEU A 273 -1.91 5.74 -20.95
C LEU A 273 -2.15 4.51 -21.83
N LYS A 274 -3.34 3.92 -21.77
CA LYS A 274 -3.67 2.69 -22.50
C LYS A 274 -4.30 2.96 -23.87
N ASN A 275 -4.87 4.15 -24.08
CA ASN A 275 -5.56 4.49 -25.31
C ASN A 275 -4.74 5.46 -26.20
N PRO A 276 -4.38 5.07 -27.44
CA PRO A 276 -3.62 5.89 -28.38
C PRO A 276 -4.22 7.27 -28.68
N GLU A 277 -5.54 7.41 -28.64
CA GLU A 277 -6.23 8.69 -28.93
C GLU A 277 -5.94 9.76 -27.86
N TYR A 278 -5.77 9.33 -26.61
CA TYR A 278 -5.50 10.20 -25.47
C TYR A 278 -4.01 10.51 -25.31
N LYS A 279 -3.14 9.84 -26.07
CA LYS A 279 -1.69 10.11 -26.12
C LYS A 279 -1.40 11.58 -26.45
N SER A 280 -2.24 12.18 -27.29
CA SER A 280 -2.14 13.59 -27.69
C SER A 280 -2.49 14.59 -26.57
N ARG A 281 -3.18 14.13 -25.52
CA ARG A 281 -3.65 14.93 -24.38
C ARG A 281 -2.78 14.77 -23.13
N LEU A 282 -1.90 13.77 -23.10
CA LEU A 282 -0.94 13.55 -22.02
C LEU A 282 0.21 14.55 -22.11
N ASP A 283 0.37 15.35 -21.05
CA ASP A 283 1.57 16.15 -20.87
C ASP A 283 2.62 15.41 -20.02
N LEU A 284 3.88 15.87 -20.06
CA LEU A 284 4.92 15.25 -19.22
C LEU A 284 4.69 15.50 -17.73
N VAL A 285 3.93 16.51 -17.32
CA VAL A 285 3.66 16.75 -15.90
C VAL A 285 2.85 15.59 -15.33
N THR A 286 1.81 15.18 -16.06
CA THR A 286 0.95 14.05 -15.78
C THR A 286 1.76 12.74 -15.79
N LEU A 287 2.64 12.55 -16.78
CA LEU A 287 3.52 11.36 -16.83
C LEU A 287 4.52 11.29 -15.67
N GLU A 288 5.07 12.43 -15.26
CA GLU A 288 5.96 12.48 -14.09
C GLU A 288 5.17 12.25 -12.78
N GLN A 289 3.89 12.65 -12.70
CA GLN A 289 3.01 12.28 -11.59
C GLN A 289 2.74 10.77 -11.55
N PHE A 290 2.46 10.14 -12.69
CA PHE A 290 2.34 8.68 -12.80
C PHE A 290 3.62 7.98 -12.33
N ASN A 291 4.78 8.39 -12.85
CA ASN A 291 6.06 7.79 -12.48
C ASN A 291 6.34 7.97 -11.00
N ARG A 292 6.16 9.19 -10.46
CA ARG A 292 6.34 9.48 -9.04
C ARG A 292 5.48 8.56 -8.18
N PHE A 293 4.19 8.40 -8.52
CA PHE A 293 3.29 7.50 -7.81
C PHE A 293 3.83 6.07 -7.81
N VAL A 294 4.23 5.53 -8.97
CA VAL A 294 4.76 4.16 -9.06
C VAL A 294 6.10 4.01 -8.32
N TYR A 295 6.95 5.03 -8.30
CA TYR A 295 8.23 5.00 -7.58
C TYR A 295 8.07 5.07 -6.06
N GLU A 296 7.18 5.93 -5.57
CA GLU A 296 6.96 6.12 -4.12
C GLU A 296 6.37 4.85 -3.48
N ASN A 297 5.53 4.12 -4.20
CA ASN A 297 4.82 2.92 -3.72
C ASN A 297 5.57 1.61 -4.03
N ARG A 298 6.80 1.68 -4.55
CA ARG A 298 7.65 0.52 -4.85
C ARG A 298 8.46 0.03 -3.63
N ARG A 299 8.47 0.80 -2.54
CA ARG A 299 9.20 0.50 -1.32
C ARG A 299 8.43 -0.53 -0.51
#